data_AF-A0A7K4FRJ3-F1
#
_entry.id   AF-A0A7K4FRJ3-F1
#
_cell.length_a   1.000
_cell.length_b   1.000
_cell.length_c   1.000
_cell.angle_alpha   90.00
_cell.angle_beta   90.00
_cell.angle_gamma   90.00
#
_symmetry.space_group_name_H-M   'P 1'
#
loop_
_entity.id
_entity.type
_entity.pdbx_description
1 polymer ?
#
loop_
_entity_poly.entity_id
_entity_poly.type
_entity_poly.pdbx_seq_one_letter_code
_entity_poly.pdbx_strand_id
1 'polypeptide(L)'
;MDYCSAFKEVLKNNIVWIEAQSCSGETVMMLKEGCEGIDELFFHSSPVKFISIATEEKAGKEMLDDILSQDHYLLVVEGAIPKEDKICNFAGMTCREILEKLSKKAISIVAVGSCAVNGGVIRELGDLGVKEFVNDKKIYEVPGCPASDKMMIAMLYSALKESEK
;
A
#
# COMPACT_ATOMS: atom_id res chain seq x y z
N MET A 1 -18.83 4.02 14.85
CA MET A 1 -18.43 2.73 14.25
C MET A 1 -17.23 2.24 15.04
N ASP A 2 -17.22 1.00 15.49
CA ASP A 2 -16.07 0.42 16.19
C ASP A 2 -14.93 0.04 15.22
N TYR A 3 -13.79 -0.33 15.78
CA TYR A 3 -12.57 -0.68 15.06
C TYR A 3 -12.75 -1.83 14.06
N CYS A 4 -13.35 -2.94 14.48
CA CYS A 4 -13.56 -4.11 13.62
C CYS A 4 -14.58 -3.85 12.53
N SER A 5 -15.64 -3.10 12.84
CA SER A 5 -16.63 -2.66 11.85
C SER A 5 -16.00 -1.75 10.80
N ALA A 6 -15.08 -0.86 11.19
CA ALA A 6 -14.32 -0.02 10.27
C ALA A 6 -13.46 -0.87 9.34
N PHE A 7 -12.76 -1.85 9.90
CA PHE A 7 -11.90 -2.74 9.12
C PHE A 7 -12.68 -3.57 8.11
N LYS A 8 -13.78 -4.21 8.52
CA LYS A 8 -14.68 -4.94 7.61
C LYS A 8 -15.20 -4.05 6.48
N GLU A 9 -15.44 -2.76 6.72
CA GLU A 9 -15.86 -1.83 5.67
C GLU A 9 -14.71 -1.47 4.72
N VAL A 10 -13.50 -1.28 5.23
CA VAL A 10 -12.29 -1.07 4.42
C VAL A 10 -12.09 -2.25 3.45
N LEU A 11 -12.22 -3.48 3.93
CA LEU A 11 -12.00 -4.70 3.15
C LEU A 11 -12.99 -4.92 1.99
N LYS A 12 -14.13 -4.19 1.96
CA LYS A 12 -15.09 -4.26 0.85
C LYS A 12 -14.71 -3.38 -0.34
N ASN A 13 -13.71 -2.53 -0.20
CA ASN A 13 -13.31 -1.56 -1.21
C ASN A 13 -12.11 -2.05 -2.02
N ASN A 14 -11.96 -1.52 -3.24
CA ASN A 14 -10.80 -1.79 -4.07
C ASN A 14 -9.57 -1.12 -3.46
N ILE A 15 -8.61 -1.93 -3.03
CA ILE A 15 -7.37 -1.48 -2.40
C ILE A 15 -6.22 -2.14 -3.13
N VAL A 16 -5.24 -1.34 -3.54
CA VAL A 16 -3.95 -1.84 -4.02
C VAL A 16 -2.91 -1.50 -2.97
N TRP A 17 -2.31 -2.52 -2.38
CA TRP A 17 -1.25 -2.41 -1.37
C TRP A 17 0.07 -2.80 -2.01
N ILE A 18 1.03 -1.88 -2.06
CA ILE A 18 2.38 -2.15 -2.58
C ILE A 18 3.41 -2.05 -1.47
N GLU A 19 4.17 -3.13 -1.31
CA GLU A 19 5.38 -3.16 -0.49
C GLU A 19 6.55 -2.69 -1.36
N ALA A 20 7.01 -1.46 -1.18
CA ALA A 20 8.19 -0.90 -1.85
C ALA A 20 9.48 -1.44 -1.19
N GLN A 21 10.39 -0.58 -0.72
CA GLN A 21 11.48 -1.03 0.17
C GLN A 21 10.92 -1.25 1.58
N SER A 22 10.23 -2.37 1.78
CA SER A 22 9.59 -2.75 3.04
C SER A 22 10.30 -3.90 3.75
N CYS A 23 10.12 -3.96 5.08
CA CYS A 23 10.38 -5.13 5.92
C CYS A 23 9.12 -5.99 6.16
N SER A 24 8.02 -5.67 5.47
CA SER A 24 6.67 -6.25 5.59
C SER A 24 6.05 -6.10 7.01
N GLY A 25 6.60 -5.19 7.82
CA GLY A 25 6.19 -4.97 9.20
C GLY A 25 4.77 -4.40 9.32
N GLU A 26 4.35 -3.55 8.36
CA GLU A 26 3.00 -2.98 8.37
C GLU A 26 1.97 -4.04 7.93
N THR A 27 2.27 -4.81 6.87
CA THR A 27 1.49 -5.99 6.49
C THR A 27 1.32 -6.96 7.67
N VAL A 28 2.40 -7.34 8.37
CA VAL A 28 2.32 -8.25 9.52
C VAL A 28 1.53 -7.66 10.69
N MET A 29 1.62 -6.34 10.91
CA MET A 29 0.82 -5.65 11.92
C MET A 29 -0.68 -5.69 11.57
N MET A 30 -1.03 -5.43 10.31
CA MET A 30 -2.40 -5.56 9.80
C MET A 30 -2.94 -6.98 9.93
N LEU A 31 -2.13 -8.01 9.66
CA LEU A 31 -2.54 -9.41 9.83
C LEU A 31 -2.79 -9.82 11.30
N LYS A 32 -2.30 -9.04 12.27
CA LYS A 32 -2.43 -9.29 13.71
C LYS A 32 -3.53 -8.47 14.39
N GLU A 33 -4.30 -7.71 13.62
CA GLU A 33 -5.27 -6.74 14.12
C GLU A 33 -6.39 -7.36 15.00
N GLY A 34 -6.72 -8.63 14.75
CA GLY A 34 -7.53 -9.47 15.65
C GLY A 34 -9.04 -9.45 15.41
N CYS A 35 -9.53 -8.73 14.39
CA CYS A 35 -10.92 -8.80 13.95
C CYS A 35 -11.15 -9.95 12.94
N GLU A 36 -12.43 -10.30 12.76
CA GLU A 36 -12.85 -11.30 11.79
C GLU A 36 -12.81 -10.73 10.36
N GLY A 37 -12.56 -11.58 9.37
CA GLY A 37 -12.59 -11.23 7.94
C GLY A 37 -11.22 -10.95 7.33
N ILE A 38 -10.13 -10.95 8.13
CA ILE A 38 -8.76 -10.86 7.63
C ILE A 38 -8.43 -11.99 6.64
N ASP A 39 -9.07 -13.14 6.81
CA ASP A 39 -8.96 -14.30 5.93
C ASP A 39 -9.49 -14.02 4.51
N GLU A 40 -10.40 -13.05 4.36
CA GLU A 40 -10.92 -12.64 3.05
C GLU A 40 -9.83 -12.06 2.12
N LEU A 41 -8.72 -11.56 2.68
CA LEU A 41 -7.57 -11.08 1.92
C LEU A 41 -6.90 -12.16 1.07
N PHE A 42 -7.01 -13.43 1.46
CA PHE A 42 -6.29 -14.53 0.81
C PHE A 42 -7.06 -15.16 -0.36
N PHE A 43 -8.33 -14.82 -0.55
CA PHE A 43 -9.11 -15.34 -1.68
C PHE A 43 -8.89 -14.52 -2.95
N HIS A 44 -8.90 -15.17 -4.11
CA HIS A 44 -8.77 -14.49 -5.41
C HIS A 44 -9.85 -13.42 -5.65
N SER A 45 -11.04 -13.61 -5.06
CA SER A 45 -12.16 -12.65 -5.13
C SER A 45 -11.96 -11.41 -4.26
N SER A 46 -10.91 -11.34 -3.44
CA SER A 46 -10.65 -10.18 -2.59
C SER A 46 -10.51 -8.91 -3.44
N PRO A 47 -11.18 -7.80 -3.07
CA PRO A 47 -10.98 -6.51 -3.72
C PRO A 47 -9.65 -5.87 -3.31
N VAL A 48 -8.95 -6.44 -2.31
CA VAL A 48 -7.61 -6.01 -1.90
C VAL A 48 -6.56 -6.80 -2.67
N LYS A 49 -5.64 -6.09 -3.33
CA LYS A 49 -4.55 -6.67 -4.12
C LYS A 49 -3.21 -6.25 -3.55
N PHE A 50 -2.31 -7.22 -3.35
CA PHE A 50 -0.97 -6.98 -2.83
C PHE A 50 0.08 -7.10 -3.92
N ILE A 51 0.98 -6.12 -4.02
CA ILE A 51 2.22 -6.20 -4.78
C ILE A 51 3.35 -6.31 -3.76
N SER A 52 4.00 -7.47 -3.72
CA SER A 52 5.09 -7.76 -2.78
C SER A 52 6.14 -8.62 -3.47
N ILE A 53 7.26 -8.90 -2.81
CA ILE A 53 8.32 -9.75 -3.39
C ILE A 53 7.82 -11.17 -3.75
N ALA A 54 6.69 -11.60 -3.17
CA ALA A 54 6.05 -12.87 -3.51
C ALA A 54 5.45 -12.88 -4.94
N THR A 55 5.34 -11.72 -5.61
CA THR A 55 4.84 -11.58 -6.97
C THR A 55 5.95 -11.64 -8.04
N GLU A 56 7.10 -12.26 -7.76
CA GLU A 56 8.23 -12.33 -8.72
C GLU A 56 8.24 -13.58 -9.63
N GLU A 57 7.41 -14.59 -9.36
CA GLU A 57 7.30 -15.78 -10.23
C GLU A 57 6.45 -15.53 -11.50
N LYS A 58 6.38 -16.50 -12.43
CA LYS A 58 5.59 -16.37 -13.69
C LYS A 58 4.16 -15.86 -13.48
N ALA A 59 3.49 -16.30 -12.42
CA ALA A 59 2.14 -15.86 -12.05
C ALA A 59 2.08 -14.38 -11.60
N GLY A 60 3.21 -13.85 -11.11
CA GLY A 60 3.31 -12.49 -10.62
C GLY A 60 3.26 -11.42 -11.71
N LYS A 61 3.69 -11.74 -12.94
CA LYS A 61 3.53 -10.82 -14.08
C LYS A 61 2.08 -10.65 -14.48
N GLU A 62 1.33 -11.74 -14.63
CA GLU A 62 -0.10 -11.69 -14.97
C GLU A 62 -0.88 -10.95 -13.88
N MET A 63 -0.59 -11.22 -12.61
CA MET A 63 -1.17 -10.51 -11.47
C MET A 63 -0.83 -9.01 -11.49
N LEU A 64 0.43 -8.64 -11.78
CA LEU A 64 0.83 -7.24 -11.88
C LEU A 64 0.13 -6.54 -13.05
N ASP A 65 0.06 -7.18 -14.22
CA ASP A 65 -0.64 -6.63 -15.39
C ASP A 65 -2.13 -6.43 -15.10
N ASP A 66 -2.77 -7.38 -14.41
CA ASP A 66 -4.16 -7.28 -13.96
C ASP A 66 -4.35 -6.09 -13.00
N ILE A 67 -3.51 -5.95 -11.97
CA ILE A 67 -3.58 -4.82 -11.03
C ILE A 67 -3.33 -3.50 -11.74
N LEU A 68 -2.34 -3.43 -12.63
CA LEU A 68 -2.03 -2.24 -13.42
C LEU A 68 -3.15 -1.89 -14.41
N SER A 69 -4.01 -2.84 -14.79
CA SER A 69 -5.20 -2.58 -15.63
C SER A 69 -6.34 -1.94 -14.85
N GLN A 70 -6.41 -2.15 -13.52
CA GLN A 70 -7.46 -1.58 -12.67
C GLN A 70 -7.35 -0.05 -12.58
N ASP A 71 -8.43 0.57 -12.16
CA ASP A 71 -8.55 2.01 -11.92
C ASP A 71 -9.50 2.23 -10.72
N HIS A 72 -9.54 3.43 -10.15
CA HIS A 72 -10.44 3.78 -9.05
C HIS A 72 -10.29 2.87 -7.82
N TYR A 73 -9.12 2.92 -7.19
CA TYR A 73 -8.82 2.22 -5.93
C TYR A 73 -8.10 3.14 -4.95
N LEU A 74 -8.10 2.75 -3.68
CA LEU A 74 -7.18 3.31 -2.70
C LEU A 74 -5.81 2.68 -2.88
N LEU A 75 -4.77 3.49 -3.05
CA LEU A 75 -3.39 2.99 -3.09
C LEU A 75 -2.77 3.08 -1.70
N VAL A 76 -2.32 1.96 -1.16
CA VAL A 76 -1.56 1.90 0.08
C VAL A 76 -0.11 1.61 -0.26
N VAL A 77 0.79 2.46 0.23
CA VAL A 77 2.22 2.32 0.02
C VAL A 77 2.90 2.05 1.35
N GLU A 78 3.54 0.89 1.44
CA GLU A 78 4.37 0.49 2.56
C GLU A 78 5.85 0.48 2.13
N GLY A 79 6.74 0.99 2.98
CA GLY A 79 8.17 1.04 2.68
C GLY A 79 8.61 2.30 1.93
N ALA A 80 9.92 2.54 1.90
CA ALA A 80 10.47 3.73 1.27
C ALA A 80 10.50 3.61 -0.25
N ILE A 81 10.52 4.75 -0.94
CA ILE A 81 10.66 4.80 -2.39
C ILE A 81 12.15 4.84 -2.75
N PRO A 82 12.64 3.90 -3.56
CA PRO A 82 14.06 3.83 -3.87
C PRO A 82 14.51 5.05 -4.66
N LYS A 83 15.69 5.57 -4.31
CA LYS A 83 16.35 6.60 -5.13
C LYS A 83 16.84 6.05 -6.47
N GLU A 84 17.25 4.78 -6.47
CA GLU A 84 17.78 4.08 -7.65
C GLU A 84 16.89 2.91 -8.06
N ASP A 85 16.50 2.89 -9.32
CA ASP A 85 15.59 1.93 -9.93
C ASP A 85 16.04 0.45 -9.82
N LYS A 86 17.33 0.21 -9.59
CA LYS A 86 17.91 -1.15 -9.51
C LYS A 86 17.61 -1.88 -8.20
N ILE A 87 17.15 -1.16 -7.17
CA ILE A 87 17.08 -1.70 -5.80
C ILE A 87 15.77 -2.46 -5.54
N CYS A 88 14.67 -2.07 -6.18
CA CYS A 88 13.34 -2.66 -5.96
C CYS A 88 12.63 -2.85 -7.30
N ASN A 89 12.34 -4.11 -7.65
CA ASN A 89 11.78 -4.50 -8.94
C ASN A 89 10.76 -5.63 -8.74
N PHE A 90 9.65 -5.57 -9.48
CA PHE A 90 8.63 -6.62 -9.49
C PHE A 90 8.36 -7.03 -10.94
N ALA A 91 8.49 -8.31 -11.25
CA ALA A 91 8.24 -8.87 -12.59
C ALA A 91 8.93 -8.10 -13.74
N GLY A 92 10.13 -7.54 -13.49
CA GLY A 92 10.91 -6.80 -14.48
C GLY A 92 10.55 -5.32 -14.65
N MET A 93 9.67 -4.78 -13.80
CA MET A 93 9.40 -3.33 -13.69
C MET A 93 9.95 -2.79 -12.39
N THR A 94 10.44 -1.56 -12.41
CA THR A 94 10.96 -0.92 -11.20
C THR A 94 9.81 -0.53 -10.28
N CYS A 95 10.05 -0.51 -8.97
CA CYS A 95 9.04 -0.08 -8.00
C CYS A 95 8.52 1.33 -8.29
N ARG A 96 9.39 2.23 -8.75
CA ARG A 96 9.04 3.60 -9.12
C ARG A 96 8.12 3.64 -10.34
N GLU A 97 8.40 2.86 -11.38
CA GLU A 97 7.52 2.75 -12.56
C GLU A 97 6.13 2.23 -12.18
N ILE A 98 6.08 1.23 -11.30
CA ILE A 98 4.81 0.67 -10.81
C ILE A 98 4.06 1.74 -10.01
N LEU A 99 4.71 2.40 -9.04
CA LEU A 99 4.10 3.45 -8.23
C LEU A 99 3.62 4.64 -9.06
N GLU A 100 4.34 5.05 -10.10
CA GLU A 100 3.89 6.09 -11.03
C GLU A 100 2.61 5.70 -11.77
N LYS A 101 2.50 4.44 -12.20
CA LYS A 101 1.30 3.94 -12.88
C LYS A 101 0.12 3.81 -11.91
N LEU A 102 0.37 3.29 -10.71
CA LEU A 102 -0.67 3.10 -9.70
C LEU A 102 -1.20 4.43 -9.16
N SER A 103 -0.31 5.36 -8.82
CA SER A 103 -0.68 6.67 -8.25
C SER A 103 -1.61 7.47 -9.17
N LYS A 104 -1.39 7.44 -10.48
CA LYS A 104 -2.25 8.14 -11.46
C LYS A 104 -3.71 7.68 -11.42
N LYS A 105 -3.93 6.38 -11.19
CA LYS A 105 -5.23 5.71 -11.17
C LYS A 105 -5.87 5.62 -9.78
N ALA A 106 -5.10 5.91 -8.73
CA ALA A 106 -5.59 5.92 -7.37
C ALA A 106 -6.54 7.10 -7.11
N ILE A 107 -7.59 6.88 -6.33
CA ILE A 107 -8.49 7.93 -5.83
C ILE A 107 -7.80 8.79 -4.78
N SER A 108 -6.98 8.16 -3.94
CA SER A 108 -6.09 8.77 -2.95
C SER A 108 -5.04 7.74 -2.54
N ILE A 109 -4.02 8.20 -1.82
CA ILE A 109 -2.87 7.39 -1.42
C ILE A 109 -2.74 7.43 0.11
N VAL A 110 -2.45 6.28 0.73
CA VAL A 110 -2.08 6.19 2.14
C VAL A 110 -0.66 5.64 2.24
N ALA A 111 0.26 6.47 2.75
CA ALA A 111 1.62 6.06 3.10
C ALA A 111 1.62 5.50 4.53
N VAL A 112 1.91 4.21 4.67
CA VAL A 112 1.92 3.51 5.97
C VAL A 112 3.35 3.17 6.39
N GLY A 113 3.67 3.48 7.63
CA GLY A 113 5.00 3.32 8.20
C GLY A 113 5.93 4.49 7.91
N SER A 114 6.90 4.71 8.80
CA SER A 114 7.87 5.81 8.72
C SER A 114 8.70 5.75 7.44
N CYS A 115 8.98 4.55 6.92
CA CYS A 115 9.66 4.38 5.64
C CYS A 115 8.87 5.01 4.48
N ALA A 116 7.56 4.77 4.39
CA ALA A 116 6.71 5.38 3.35
C ALA A 116 6.49 6.88 3.58
N VAL A 117 6.46 7.33 4.83
CA VAL A 117 6.23 8.74 5.16
C VAL A 117 7.46 9.61 4.84
N ASN A 118 8.67 9.20 5.24
CA ASN A 118 9.85 10.06 5.16
C ASN A 118 11.18 9.33 4.84
N GLY A 119 11.13 8.10 4.33
CA GLY A 119 12.30 7.26 4.07
C GLY A 119 12.76 6.44 5.28
N GLY A 120 12.29 6.75 6.49
CA GLY A 120 12.50 5.95 7.69
C GLY A 120 13.97 5.61 7.97
N VAL A 121 14.24 4.36 8.34
CA VAL A 121 15.59 3.89 8.71
C VAL A 121 16.59 3.94 7.54
N ILE A 122 16.12 3.91 6.29
CA ILE A 122 16.95 3.94 5.09
C ILE A 122 17.05 5.34 4.45
N ARG A 123 16.51 6.38 5.10
CA ARG A 123 16.61 7.77 4.61
C ARG A 123 18.04 8.23 4.36
N GLU A 124 18.99 7.82 5.19
CA GLU A 124 20.42 8.17 5.06
C GLU A 124 21.04 7.65 3.74
N LEU A 125 20.43 6.65 3.09
CA LEU A 125 20.85 6.16 1.76
C LEU A 125 20.28 7.03 0.62
N GLY A 126 19.43 8.00 0.95
CA GLY A 126 18.79 8.91 0.00
C GLY A 126 17.41 8.47 -0.48
N ASP A 127 16.82 7.44 0.13
CA ASP A 127 15.47 6.96 -0.19
C ASP A 127 14.39 7.95 0.28
N LEU A 128 13.28 7.98 -0.44
CA LEU A 128 12.27 9.02 -0.37
C LEU A 128 10.99 8.55 0.31
N GLY A 129 10.26 9.49 0.93
CA GLY A 129 8.86 9.29 1.29
C GLY A 129 7.94 9.42 0.07
N VAL A 130 6.71 8.91 0.19
CA VAL A 130 5.71 8.92 -0.88
C VAL A 130 5.38 10.34 -1.34
N LYS A 131 5.27 11.31 -0.43
CA LYS A 131 5.01 12.72 -0.78
C LYS A 131 6.13 13.39 -1.56
N GLU A 132 7.36 12.91 -1.42
CA GLU A 132 8.51 13.41 -2.18
C GLU A 132 8.53 12.84 -3.60
N PHE A 133 7.83 11.72 -3.83
CA PHE A 133 7.76 11.03 -5.12
C PHE A 133 6.48 11.35 -5.91
N VAL A 134 5.33 11.41 -5.24
CA VAL A 134 4.02 11.71 -5.83
C VAL A 134 3.51 13.05 -5.30
N ASN A 135 3.16 13.96 -6.20
CA ASN A 135 2.86 15.36 -5.89
C ASN A 135 1.50 15.85 -6.44
N ASP A 136 0.81 15.07 -7.26
CA ASP A 136 -0.47 15.40 -7.88
C ASP A 136 -1.68 14.67 -7.25
N LYS A 137 -1.45 13.93 -6.17
CA LYS A 137 -2.48 13.14 -5.45
C LYS A 137 -2.53 13.49 -3.98
N LYS A 138 -3.72 13.33 -3.39
CA LYS A 138 -3.90 13.46 -1.94
C LYS A 138 -3.26 12.27 -1.24
N ILE A 139 -2.31 12.56 -0.35
CA ILE A 139 -1.55 11.56 0.40
C ILE A 139 -1.83 11.71 1.89
N TYR A 140 -2.36 10.65 2.48
CA TYR A 140 -2.50 10.48 3.92
C TYR A 140 -1.28 9.75 4.47
N GLU A 141 -0.84 10.10 5.68
CA GLU A 141 0.36 9.54 6.29
C GLU A 141 0.04 8.90 7.63
N VAL A 142 0.54 7.69 7.83
CA VAL A 142 0.43 6.95 9.09
C VAL A 142 1.84 6.56 9.53
N PRO A 143 2.56 7.42 10.28
CA PRO A 143 3.92 7.13 10.72
C PRO A 143 3.97 6.02 11.78
N GLY A 144 5.08 5.28 11.83
CA GLY A 144 5.33 4.18 12.77
C GLY A 144 6.34 3.15 12.25
N CYS A 145 6.83 2.24 13.08
CA CYS A 145 7.76 1.18 12.65
C CYS A 145 7.63 -0.11 13.51
N PRO A 146 6.54 -0.87 13.39
CA PRO A 146 5.40 -0.61 12.52
C PRO A 146 4.42 0.43 13.11
N ALA A 147 3.57 1.01 12.26
CA ALA A 147 2.44 1.83 12.66
C ALA A 147 1.40 1.01 13.43
N SER A 148 0.55 1.67 14.22
CA SER A 148 -0.56 0.98 14.87
C SER A 148 -1.59 0.57 13.82
N ASP A 149 -1.97 -0.71 13.84
CA ASP A 149 -3.14 -1.28 13.17
C ASP A 149 -4.39 -0.38 13.25
N LYS A 150 -4.72 0.13 14.44
CA LYS A 150 -5.83 1.06 14.68
C LYS A 150 -5.71 2.35 13.90
N MET A 151 -4.50 2.92 13.83
CA MET A 151 -4.26 4.14 13.07
C MET A 151 -4.30 3.88 11.56
N MET A 152 -3.74 2.76 11.10
CA MET A 152 -3.81 2.36 9.70
C MET A 152 -5.27 2.20 9.27
N ILE A 153 -6.06 1.39 9.97
CA ILE A 153 -7.47 1.16 9.63
C ILE A 153 -8.30 2.44 9.68
N ALA A 154 -8.10 3.27 10.71
CA ALA A 154 -8.79 4.56 10.80
C ALA A 154 -8.46 5.46 9.59
N MET A 155 -7.20 5.48 9.16
CA MET A 155 -6.78 6.29 8.01
C MET A 155 -7.30 5.73 6.69
N LEU A 156 -7.23 4.41 6.48
CA LEU A 156 -7.79 3.75 5.29
C LEU A 156 -9.29 4.06 5.17
N TYR A 157 -10.02 3.94 6.27
CA TYR A 157 -11.45 4.27 6.31
C TYR A 157 -11.71 5.75 5.99
N SER A 158 -10.96 6.67 6.59
CA SER A 158 -11.11 8.11 6.35
C SER A 158 -10.80 8.46 4.89
N ALA A 159 -9.73 7.90 4.33
CA ALA A 159 -9.32 8.12 2.96
C ALA A 159 -10.39 7.66 1.95
N LEU A 160 -11.02 6.51 2.19
CA LEU A 160 -12.14 6.00 1.39
C LEU A 160 -13.36 6.93 1.48
N LYS A 161 -13.77 7.35 2.69
CA LYS A 161 -14.97 8.18 2.89
C LYS A 161 -14.84 9.60 2.37
N GLU A 162 -13.64 10.15 2.32
CA GLU A 162 -13.42 11.46 1.71
C GLU A 162 -13.44 11.41 0.18
N SER A 163 -13.16 10.26 -0.43
CA SER A 163 -13.24 10.06 -1.88
C SER A 163 -14.67 9.81 -2.39
N GLU A 164 -15.65 9.55 -1.51
CA GLU A 164 -17.08 9.41 -1.85
C GLU A 164 -17.81 10.76 -1.97
N LYS A 165 -17.17 11.88 -1.60
CA LYS A 165 -17.74 13.24 -1.60
C LYS A 165 -17.35 14.02 -2.85
#